data_AF-A0A2T4TU20-F1
#
_entry.id   AF-A0A2T4TU20-F1
#
_cell.length_a   1.000
_cell.length_b   1.000
_cell.length_c   1.000
_cell.angle_alpha   90.00
_cell.angle_beta   90.00
_cell.angle_gamma   90.00
#
_symmetry.space_group_name_H-M   'P 1'
#
loop_
_entity.id
_entity.type
_entity.pdbx_description
1 polymer ?
#
loop_
_entity_poly.entity_id
_entity_poly.type
_entity_poly.pdbx_seq_one_letter_code
_entity_poly.pdbx_strand_id
1 'polypeptide(L)'
;MDFSKRIEKEAKKYGVEAQQLIMADLISIGYTTNEAYEIVYQENSVLNFQQNQSIRDGKTKSGRFKEMLSDRIEKLSSRIVLPNGEDIELISTEDAAKQVLRAAQALPEGSKERGEMFVKYTDLLRRNTTVDAEPEEDNIRIYLPLKCNDCPLLQEYNEKQKEIEEARKAKMQEDSTNSLE
;
A
#
# COMPACT_ATOMS: atom_id res chain seq x y z
N MET A 1 -17.82 -11.38 1.04
CA MET A 1 -16.82 -12.42 0.73
C MET A 1 -16.91 -13.43 1.84
N ASP A 2 -17.06 -14.70 1.51
CA ASP A 2 -17.13 -15.77 2.51
C ASP A 2 -15.71 -16.31 2.75
N PHE A 3 -15.27 -16.31 4.01
CA PHE A 3 -13.96 -16.84 4.37
C PHE A 3 -14.01 -18.35 4.57
N SER A 4 -12.88 -19.02 4.39
CA SER A 4 -12.79 -20.44 4.72
C SER A 4 -13.10 -20.66 6.21
N LYS A 5 -13.87 -21.72 6.52
CA LYS A 5 -14.20 -22.13 7.90
C LYS A 5 -12.97 -22.27 8.81
N ARG A 6 -11.79 -22.54 8.23
CA ARG A 6 -10.53 -22.62 8.97
C ARG A 6 -10.06 -21.24 9.45
N ILE A 7 -10.08 -20.24 8.57
CA ILE A 7 -9.71 -18.85 8.85
C ILE A 7 -10.67 -18.29 9.91
N GLU A 8 -11.96 -18.54 9.78
CA GLU A 8 -12.95 -18.10 10.76
C GLU A 8 -12.74 -18.71 12.14
N LYS A 9 -12.41 -20.02 12.21
CA LYS A 9 -12.10 -20.69 13.48
C LYS A 9 -10.85 -20.12 14.14
N GLU A 10 -9.81 -19.81 13.36
CA GLU A 10 -8.58 -19.22 13.88
C GLU A 10 -8.80 -17.77 14.33
N ALA A 11 -9.54 -16.97 13.56
CA ALA A 11 -9.87 -15.58 13.92
C ALA A 11 -10.66 -15.53 15.24
N LYS A 12 -11.60 -16.46 15.43
CA LYS A 12 -12.36 -16.61 16.69
C LYS A 12 -11.48 -16.89 17.91
N LYS A 13 -10.33 -17.57 17.77
CA LYS A 13 -9.41 -17.81 18.90
C LYS A 13 -8.83 -16.52 19.46
N TYR A 14 -8.60 -15.55 18.57
CA TYR A 14 -8.05 -14.24 18.92
C TYR A 14 -9.14 -13.19 19.18
N GLY A 15 -10.43 -13.55 19.01
CA GLY A 15 -11.55 -12.62 19.18
C GLY A 15 -11.51 -11.46 18.16
N VAL A 16 -11.00 -11.73 16.96
CA VAL A 16 -10.84 -10.77 15.86
C VAL A 16 -11.66 -11.20 14.63
N GLU A 17 -11.82 -10.29 13.69
CA GLU A 17 -12.45 -10.56 12.41
C GLU A 17 -11.52 -11.35 11.47
N ALA A 18 -12.07 -12.19 10.60
CA ALA A 18 -11.28 -12.99 9.64
C ALA A 18 -10.38 -12.13 8.73
N GLN A 19 -10.83 -10.92 8.39
CA GLN A 19 -10.03 -9.95 7.65
C GLN A 19 -8.78 -9.53 8.42
N GLN A 20 -8.92 -9.23 9.73
CA GLN A 20 -7.78 -8.86 10.57
C GLN A 20 -6.75 -10.00 10.66
N LEU A 21 -7.22 -11.25 10.69
CA LEU A 21 -6.34 -12.41 10.68
C LEU A 21 -5.47 -12.46 9.41
N ILE A 22 -6.09 -12.27 8.23
CA ILE A 22 -5.37 -12.27 6.94
C ILE A 22 -4.41 -11.08 6.84
N MET A 23 -4.83 -9.91 7.33
CA MET A 23 -3.97 -8.73 7.39
C MET A 23 -2.72 -8.98 8.23
N ALA A 24 -2.86 -9.67 9.37
CA ALA A 24 -1.72 -10.04 10.20
C ALA A 24 -0.81 -11.09 9.54
N ASP A 25 -1.37 -12.02 8.75
CA ASP A 25 -0.56 -12.93 7.92
C ASP A 25 0.32 -12.16 6.95
N LEU A 26 -0.25 -11.23 6.19
CA LEU A 26 0.48 -10.43 5.21
C LEU A 26 1.60 -9.63 5.87
N ILE A 27 1.32 -8.97 7.00
CA ILE A 27 2.34 -8.21 7.73
C ILE A 27 3.44 -9.15 8.25
N SER A 28 3.08 -10.33 8.75
CA SER A 28 4.07 -11.29 9.25
C SER A 28 4.99 -11.86 8.15
N ILE A 29 4.56 -11.79 6.89
CA ILE A 29 5.36 -12.19 5.71
C ILE A 29 6.21 -11.02 5.17
N GLY A 30 5.96 -9.78 5.61
CA GLY A 30 6.78 -8.61 5.27
C GLY A 30 6.05 -7.49 4.52
N TYR A 31 4.74 -7.58 4.32
CA TYR A 31 3.97 -6.45 3.75
C TYR A 31 3.89 -5.29 4.73
N THR A 32 3.89 -4.06 4.20
CA THR A 32 3.62 -2.89 5.03
C THR A 32 2.16 -2.88 5.50
N THR A 33 1.88 -2.19 6.59
CA THR A 33 0.52 -2.06 7.14
C THR A 33 -0.47 -1.43 6.16
N ASN A 34 0.01 -0.56 5.26
CA ASN A 34 -0.80 0.09 4.24
C ASN A 34 -1.17 -0.90 3.14
N GLU A 35 -0.19 -1.58 2.55
CA GLU A 35 -0.41 -2.57 1.49
C GLU A 35 -1.29 -3.71 1.96
N ALA A 36 -1.02 -4.25 3.17
CA ALA A 36 -1.82 -5.32 3.74
C ALA A 36 -3.28 -4.89 3.98
N TYR A 37 -3.51 -3.62 4.32
CA TYR A 37 -4.85 -3.08 4.51
C TYR A 37 -5.60 -2.95 3.17
N GLU A 38 -4.95 -2.42 2.14
CA GLU A 38 -5.53 -2.27 0.79
C GLU A 38 -5.90 -3.62 0.15
N ILE A 39 -5.12 -4.67 0.41
CA ILE A 39 -5.39 -6.02 -0.08
C ILE A 39 -6.62 -6.64 0.59
N VAL A 40 -6.77 -6.41 1.90
CA VAL A 40 -7.76 -7.13 2.72
C VAL A 40 -9.09 -6.38 2.82
N TYR A 41 -9.03 -5.06 2.89
CA TYR A 41 -10.19 -4.19 3.01
C TYR A 41 -10.43 -3.49 1.67
N GLN A 42 -11.66 -3.58 1.19
CA GLN A 42 -12.09 -2.73 0.08
C GLN A 42 -12.00 -1.27 0.53
N GLU A 43 -11.26 -0.45 -0.20
CA GLU A 43 -11.18 0.98 0.08
C GLU A 43 -12.59 1.57 0.08
N ASN A 44 -12.93 2.23 1.19
CA ASN A 44 -14.19 2.94 1.29
C ASN A 44 -14.02 4.26 0.52
N SER A 45 -14.33 4.23 -0.77
CA SER A 45 -14.23 5.38 -1.69
C SER A 45 -15.10 6.57 -1.28
N VAL A 46 -16.02 6.37 -0.33
CA VAL A 46 -16.86 7.42 0.25
C VAL A 46 -16.14 8.22 1.35
N LEU A 47 -15.11 7.64 1.97
CA LEU A 47 -14.40 8.26 3.09
C LEU A 47 -13.14 8.98 2.61
N ASN A 48 -12.79 10.08 3.29
CA ASN A 48 -11.56 10.81 2.99
C ASN A 48 -10.32 10.02 3.47
N PHE A 49 -9.15 10.42 2.98
CA PHE A 49 -7.88 9.74 3.31
C PHE A 49 -7.62 9.64 4.82
N GLN A 50 -7.85 10.72 5.58
CA GLN A 50 -7.62 10.73 7.03
C GLN A 50 -8.57 9.80 7.79
N GLN A 51 -9.81 9.67 7.35
CA GLN A 51 -10.80 8.75 7.93
C GLN A 51 -10.40 7.30 7.67
N ASN A 52 -9.98 6.98 6.44
CA ASN A 52 -9.47 5.64 6.10
C ASN A 52 -8.19 5.31 6.89
N GLN A 53 -7.29 6.28 7.05
CA GLN A 53 -6.10 6.17 7.91
C GLN A 53 -6.49 5.89 9.37
N SER A 54 -7.47 6.61 9.90
CA SER A 54 -7.96 6.44 11.28
C SER A 54 -8.59 5.06 11.52
N ILE A 55 -9.37 4.56 10.56
CA ILE A 55 -9.97 3.21 10.63
C ILE A 55 -8.88 2.14 10.62
N ARG A 56 -7.90 2.26 9.73
CA ARG A 56 -6.75 1.34 9.69
C ARG A 56 -5.98 1.36 11.00
N ASP A 57 -5.68 2.56 11.52
CA ASP A 57 -4.99 2.75 12.80
C ASP A 57 -5.80 2.16 13.97
N GLY A 58 -7.12 2.31 13.97
CA GLY A 58 -7.99 1.71 14.98
C GLY A 58 -7.89 0.19 15.02
N LYS A 59 -7.72 -0.45 13.85
CA LYS A 59 -7.53 -1.91 13.75
C LYS A 59 -6.12 -2.33 14.15
N THR A 60 -5.08 -1.66 13.64
CA THR A 60 -3.67 -2.05 13.88
C THR A 60 -3.17 -1.71 15.28
N LYS A 61 -3.65 -0.62 15.88
CA LYS A 61 -3.26 -0.21 17.25
C LYS A 61 -3.98 -0.99 18.34
N SER A 62 -5.01 -1.77 17.99
CA SER A 62 -5.74 -2.59 18.96
C SER A 62 -4.82 -3.63 19.62
N GLY A 63 -4.91 -3.78 20.95
CA GLY A 63 -4.05 -4.70 21.70
C GLY A 63 -4.14 -6.14 21.21
N ARG A 64 -5.36 -6.62 20.93
CA ARG A 64 -5.62 -7.97 20.39
C ARG A 64 -4.94 -8.21 19.05
N PHE A 65 -4.91 -7.20 18.18
CA PHE A 65 -4.25 -7.32 16.88
C PHE A 65 -2.73 -7.43 17.05
N LYS A 66 -2.15 -6.64 17.96
CA LYS A 66 -0.70 -6.69 18.25
C LYS A 66 -0.28 -8.04 18.83
N GLU A 67 -1.04 -8.57 19.78
CA GLU A 67 -0.79 -9.90 20.36
C GLU A 67 -0.88 -11.00 19.29
N MET A 68 -1.91 -10.94 18.44
CA MET A 68 -2.03 -11.88 17.32
C MET A 68 -0.87 -11.73 16.34
N LEU A 69 -0.42 -10.52 16.04
CA LEU A 69 0.69 -10.27 15.14
C LEU A 69 2.00 -10.88 15.69
N SER A 70 2.31 -10.63 16.96
CA SER A 70 3.53 -11.18 17.60
C SER A 70 3.52 -12.70 17.62
N ASP A 71 2.39 -13.32 17.98
CA ASP A 71 2.22 -14.78 17.95
C ASP A 71 2.53 -15.38 16.57
N ARG A 72 2.16 -14.67 15.51
CA ARG A 72 2.34 -15.15 14.13
C ARG A 72 3.77 -14.99 13.66
N ILE A 73 4.38 -13.85 13.98
CA ILE A 73 5.80 -13.61 13.71
C ILE A 73 6.64 -14.70 14.41
N GLU A 74 6.34 -15.03 15.66
CA GLU A 74 7.05 -16.08 16.41
C GLU A 74 6.83 -17.49 15.82
N LYS A 75 5.60 -17.79 15.37
CA LYS A 75 5.31 -19.05 14.66
C LYS A 75 5.98 -19.16 13.30
N LEU A 76 6.25 -18.03 12.64
CA LEU A 76 6.98 -17.98 11.38
C LEU A 76 8.49 -18.10 11.62
N SER A 77 9.04 -17.34 12.57
CA SER A 77 10.46 -17.39 12.90
C SER A 77 10.88 -18.77 13.40
N SER A 78 10.05 -19.43 14.21
CA SER A 78 10.31 -20.80 14.68
C SER A 78 10.32 -21.87 13.58
N ARG A 79 9.69 -21.61 12.42
CA ARG A 79 9.70 -22.53 11.26
C ARG A 79 10.90 -22.30 10.36
N ILE A 80 11.42 -21.08 10.34
CA ILE A 80 12.59 -20.72 9.57
C ILE A 80 13.78 -20.98 10.49
N VAL A 81 14.38 -22.17 10.37
CA VAL A 81 15.69 -22.44 10.95
C VAL A 81 16.69 -21.59 10.18
N LEU A 82 16.91 -20.36 10.63
CA LEU A 82 18.03 -19.55 10.19
C LEU A 82 19.31 -20.32 10.59
N PRO A 83 20.24 -20.58 9.66
CA PRO A 83 21.53 -21.13 10.03
C PRO A 83 22.17 -20.17 11.04
N ASN A 84 22.51 -20.71 12.21
CA ASN A 84 23.05 -20.00 13.36
C ASN A 84 23.97 -18.82 12.99
N GLY A 85 23.65 -17.63 13.52
CA GLY A 85 24.69 -16.72 14.00
C GLY A 85 25.04 -15.50 13.15
N GLU A 86 24.23 -15.10 12.17
CA GLU A 86 24.23 -13.71 11.71
C GLU A 86 22.81 -13.19 11.88
N ASP A 87 22.56 -12.59 13.05
CA ASP A 87 21.50 -11.60 13.19
C ASP A 87 21.88 -10.48 12.20
N ILE A 88 21.44 -10.63 10.95
CA ILE A 88 21.38 -9.54 9.99
C ILE A 88 20.20 -8.67 10.47
N GLU A 89 20.36 -8.07 11.65
CA GLU A 89 19.66 -6.84 11.95
C GLU A 89 19.98 -5.92 10.76
N LEU A 90 18.95 -5.29 10.21
CA LEU A 90 19.11 -4.25 9.21
C LEU A 90 19.81 -3.06 9.89
N ILE A 91 21.13 -3.18 10.05
CA ILE A 91 21.98 -2.17 10.66
C ILE A 91 21.97 -0.98 9.70
N SER A 92 21.77 0.22 10.24
CA SER A 92 21.83 1.46 9.48
C SER A 92 23.17 1.55 8.72
N THR A 93 23.18 2.15 7.53
CA THR A 93 24.41 2.32 6.74
C THR A 93 25.52 3.05 7.53
N GLU A 94 25.13 3.91 8.46
CA GLU A 94 26.03 4.61 9.39
C GLU A 94 26.67 3.67 10.41
N ASP A 95 25.90 2.76 11.00
CA ASP A 95 26.41 1.83 12.00
C ASP A 95 27.26 0.72 11.37
N ALA A 96 26.92 0.30 10.14
CA ALA A 96 27.78 -0.55 9.33
C ALA A 96 29.12 0.14 9.03
N ALA A 97 29.09 1.43 8.68
CA ALA A 97 30.31 2.22 8.43
C ALA A 97 31.18 2.35 9.70
N LYS A 98 30.57 2.53 10.88
CA LYS A 98 31.28 2.55 12.18
C LYS A 98 31.95 1.21 12.50
N GLN A 99 31.29 0.09 12.20
CA GLN A 99 31.87 -1.24 12.42
C GLN A 99 33.07 -1.49 11.50
N VAL A 100 32.98 -1.09 10.23
CA VAL A 100 34.10 -1.18 9.27
C VAL A 100 35.29 -0.35 9.74
N LEU A 101 35.06 0.86 10.27
CA LEU A 101 36.13 1.69 10.86
C LEU A 101 36.79 1.04 12.08
N ARG A 102 36.00 0.47 12.99
CA ARG A 102 36.53 -0.22 14.18
C ARG A 102 37.38 -1.43 13.78
N ALA A 103 36.94 -2.21 12.79
CA ALA A 103 37.69 -3.33 12.25
C ALA A 103 38.99 -2.87 11.56
N ALA A 104 38.95 -1.77 10.81
CA ALA A 104 40.14 -1.20 10.17
C ALA A 104 41.18 -0.69 11.17
N GLN A 105 40.75 -0.14 12.31
CA GLN A 105 41.64 0.33 13.39
C GLN A 105 42.30 -0.83 14.17
N ALA A 106 41.66 -2.00 14.21
CA ALA A 106 42.22 -3.20 14.83
C ALA A 106 43.33 -3.84 13.98
N LEU A 107 43.45 -3.48 12.70
CA LEU A 107 44.47 -4.00 11.79
C LEU A 107 45.76 -3.16 11.81
N PRO A 108 46.94 -3.79 11.63
CA PRO A 108 48.21 -3.09 11.63
C PRO A 108 48.32 -2.07 10.49
N GLU A 109 49.01 -0.97 10.76
CA GLU A 109 49.25 0.12 9.81
C GLU A 109 50.04 -0.39 8.60
N GLY A 110 49.55 -0.09 7.38
CA GLY A 110 50.16 -0.54 6.13
C GLY A 110 49.74 -1.92 5.63
N SER A 111 48.83 -2.62 6.33
CA SER A 111 48.26 -3.88 5.82
C SER A 111 47.33 -3.62 4.62
N LYS A 112 47.42 -4.50 3.62
CA LYS A 112 46.54 -4.48 2.43
C LYS A 112 45.06 -4.56 2.83
N GLU A 113 44.76 -5.38 3.83
CA GLU A 113 43.42 -5.58 4.38
C GLU A 113 42.85 -4.29 5.00
N ARG A 114 43.69 -3.50 5.69
CA ARG A 114 43.26 -2.20 6.21
C ARG A 114 42.95 -1.21 5.10
N GLY A 115 43.71 -1.22 4.01
CA GLY A 115 43.42 -0.43 2.81
C GLY A 115 42.08 -0.80 2.17
N GLU A 116 41.81 -2.10 2.04
CA GLU A 116 40.54 -2.61 1.49
C GLU A 116 39.33 -2.22 2.36
N MET A 117 39.48 -2.22 3.69
CA MET A 117 38.42 -1.80 4.61
C MET A 117 38.14 -0.29 4.52
N PHE A 118 39.15 0.55 4.31
CA PHE A 118 38.93 1.98 4.08
C PHE A 118 38.25 2.27 2.75
N VAL A 119 38.55 1.52 1.68
CA VAL A 119 37.84 1.63 0.39
C VAL A 119 36.36 1.30 0.59
N LYS A 120 36.05 0.18 1.26
CA LYS A 120 34.67 -0.20 1.59
C LYS A 120 33.95 0.86 2.41
N TYR A 121 34.62 1.48 3.38
CA TYR A 121 34.06 2.60 4.15
C TYR A 121 33.73 3.80 3.26
N THR A 122 34.62 4.18 2.33
CA THR A 122 34.36 5.29 1.40
C THR A 122 33.23 4.99 0.42
N ASP A 123 33.08 3.74 0.00
CA ASP A 123 31.98 3.31 -0.88
C ASP A 123 30.62 3.37 -0.16
N LEU A 124 30.57 3.01 1.13
CA LEU A 124 29.38 3.16 1.96
C LEU A 124 28.97 4.62 2.12
N LEU A 125 29.94 5.53 2.34
CA LEU A 125 29.66 6.96 2.42
C LEU A 125 29.13 7.53 1.09
N ARG A 126 29.68 7.11 -0.05
CA ARG A 126 29.21 7.54 -1.38
C ARG A 126 27.79 7.09 -1.67
N ARG A 127 27.42 5.86 -1.27
CA ARG A 127 26.05 5.35 -1.42
C ARG A 127 25.03 6.12 -0.58
N ASN A 128 25.42 6.64 0.59
CA ASN A 128 24.57 7.53 1.38
C ASN A 128 24.36 8.90 0.71
N THR A 129 25.36 9.43 -0.01
CA THR A 129 25.24 10.74 -0.67
C THR A 129 24.40 10.74 -1.95
N THR A 130 24.17 9.58 -2.57
CA THR A 130 23.33 9.44 -3.77
C THR A 130 21.84 9.23 -3.45
N VAL A 131 21.44 9.37 -2.19
CA VAL A 131 20.03 9.23 -1.75
C VAL A 131 19.28 10.57 -1.79
N ASP A 132 19.87 11.63 -2.38
CA ASP A 132 19.09 12.73 -2.97
C ASP A 132 18.59 12.32 -4.37
N ALA A 133 18.02 11.13 -4.47
CA ALA A 133 17.20 10.77 -5.62
C ALA A 133 15.91 11.58 -5.48
N GLU A 134 15.70 12.47 -6.45
CA GLU A 134 14.54 13.34 -6.62
C GLU A 134 13.25 12.64 -6.16
N PRO A 135 12.36 13.32 -5.39
CA PRO A 135 11.10 12.72 -5.03
C PRO A 135 10.37 12.34 -6.32
N GLU A 136 9.91 11.09 -6.44
CA GLU A 136 8.94 10.66 -7.45
C GLU A 136 7.58 11.34 -7.17
N GLU A 137 7.54 12.67 -7.17
CA GLU A 137 6.34 13.47 -7.30
C GLU A 137 6.03 13.56 -8.79
N ASP A 138 5.31 12.57 -9.31
CA ASP A 138 4.28 12.73 -10.35
C ASP A 138 3.68 11.38 -10.76
N ASN A 139 3.31 10.54 -9.79
CA ASN A 139 2.31 9.50 -10.05
C ASN A 139 0.93 10.15 -10.08
N ILE A 140 0.55 10.69 -11.24
CA ILE A 140 -0.82 11.18 -11.48
C ILE A 140 -1.76 9.97 -11.45
N ARG A 141 -2.32 9.67 -10.27
CA ARG A 141 -3.39 8.70 -10.10
C ARG A 141 -4.68 9.30 -10.66
N ILE A 142 -4.94 9.06 -11.95
CA ILE A 142 -6.21 9.44 -12.57
C ILE A 142 -7.29 8.50 -12.07
N TYR A 143 -8.03 8.94 -11.04
CA TYR A 143 -9.24 8.26 -10.63
C TYR A 143 -10.32 8.53 -11.67
N LEU A 144 -10.69 7.50 -12.45
CA LEU A 144 -11.86 7.55 -13.30
C LEU A 144 -13.11 7.63 -12.39
N PRO A 145 -13.91 8.71 -12.45
CA PRO A 145 -15.07 8.83 -11.56
C PRO A 145 -16.09 7.73 -11.90
N LEU A 146 -16.36 6.86 -10.92
CA LEU A 146 -17.22 5.67 -11.04
C LEU A 146 -18.71 5.98 -11.28
N LYS A 147 -19.11 7.25 -11.38
CA LYS A 147 -20.46 7.67 -11.76
C LYS A 147 -20.38 8.73 -12.85
N CYS A 148 -20.66 8.31 -14.09
CA CYS A 148 -20.73 9.17 -15.27
C CYS A 148 -21.93 10.15 -15.23
N ASN A 149 -22.82 10.03 -14.24
CA ASN A 149 -24.08 10.77 -14.18
C ASN A 149 -23.91 12.29 -14.01
N ASP A 150 -22.79 12.74 -13.41
CA ASP A 150 -22.47 14.16 -13.23
C ASP A 150 -21.34 14.62 -14.18
N CYS A 151 -21.17 13.94 -15.32
CA CYS A 151 -20.20 14.34 -16.34
C CYS A 151 -20.76 15.50 -17.20
N PRO A 152 -20.04 16.63 -17.36
CA PRO A 152 -20.46 17.74 -18.22
C PRO A 152 -20.79 17.30 -19.65
N LEU A 153 -19.97 16.40 -20.22
CA LEU A 153 -20.19 15.85 -21.56
C LEU A 153 -21.49 15.04 -21.65
N LEU A 154 -21.87 14.32 -20.59
CA LEU A 154 -23.10 13.53 -20.57
C LEU A 154 -24.33 14.45 -20.44
N GLN A 155 -24.22 15.55 -19.69
CA GLN A 155 -25.28 16.55 -19.58
C GLN A 155 -25.54 17.22 -20.94
N GLU A 156 -24.48 17.67 -21.62
CA GLU A 156 -24.60 18.24 -22.97
C GLU A 156 -25.19 17.25 -23.98
N TYR A 157 -24.81 15.97 -23.90
CA TYR A 157 -25.38 14.94 -24.77
C TYR A 157 -26.88 14.75 -24.50
N ASN A 158 -27.29 14.69 -23.23
CA ASN A 158 -28.69 14.52 -22.85
C ASN A 158 -29.55 15.73 -23.24
N GLU A 159 -29.03 16.95 -23.12
CA GLU A 159 -29.71 18.17 -23.57
C GLU A 159 -29.93 18.15 -25.08
N LYS A 160 -28.89 17.83 -25.87
CA LYS A 160 -29.03 17.70 -27.33
C LYS A 160 -30.04 16.63 -27.75
N GLN A 161 -30.10 15.52 -27.03
CA GLN A 161 -31.11 14.47 -27.32
C GLN A 161 -32.53 14.96 -27.03
N LYS A 162 -32.74 15.73 -25.96
CA LYS A 162 -34.06 16.32 -25.65
C LYS A 162 -34.50 17.32 -26.73
N GLU A 163 -33.60 18.20 -27.18
CA GLU A 163 -33.90 19.16 -28.24
C GLU A 163 -34.31 18.46 -29.55
N ILE A 164 -33.61 17.36 -29.91
CA ILE A 164 -33.94 16.57 -31.10
C ILE A 164 -35.31 15.87 -30.94
N GLU A 165 -35.63 15.38 -29.74
CA GLU A 165 -36.91 14.72 -29.47
C GLU A 165 -38.08 15.72 -29.49
N GLU A 166 -37.89 16.92 -28.94
CA GLU A 166 -38.86 18.01 -29.00
C GLU A 166 -39.09 18.51 -30.43
N ALA A 167 -38.02 18.67 -31.22
CA ALA A 167 -38.14 19.02 -32.64
C ALA A 167 -38.85 17.93 -33.46
N ARG A 168 -38.65 16.65 -33.14
CA ARG A 168 -39.41 15.54 -33.76
C ARG A 168 -40.88 15.57 -33.37
N LYS A 169 -41.20 15.82 -32.10
CA LYS A 169 -42.59 15.93 -31.62
C LYS A 169 -43.31 17.13 -32.24
N ALA A 170 -42.64 18.27 -32.37
CA ALA A 170 -43.17 19.45 -33.04
C ALA A 170 -43.47 19.17 -34.52
N LYS A 171 -42.55 18.53 -35.24
CA LYS A 171 -42.78 18.11 -36.65
C LYS A 171 -43.93 17.11 -36.80
N MET A 172 -44.04 16.13 -35.90
CA MET A 172 -45.16 15.18 -35.92
C MET A 172 -46.50 15.87 -35.63
N GLN A 173 -46.52 16.93 -34.82
CA GLN A 173 -47.71 17.74 -34.58
C GLN A 173 -48.06 18.59 -35.81
N GLU A 174 -47.08 19.24 -36.45
CA GLU A 174 -47.28 20.03 -37.68
C GLU A 174 -47.80 19.17 -38.86
N ASP A 175 -47.28 17.95 -39.04
CA ASP A 175 -47.72 17.01 -40.06
C ASP A 175 -49.15 16.48 -39.78
N SER A 176 -49.53 16.37 -38.51
CA SER A 176 -50.89 15.98 -38.10
C SER A 176 -51.92 17.11 -38.25
N THR A 177 -51.50 18.37 -38.21
CA THR A 177 -52.37 19.53 -38.47
C THR A 177 -52.54 19.84 -39.96
N ASN A 178 -51.54 19.57 -40.79
CA ASN A 178 -51.61 19.76 -42.25
C ASN A 178 -52.36 18.64 -43.01
N SER A 179 -52.85 17.61 -42.33
CA SER A 179 -53.64 16.52 -42.92
C SER A 179 -55.15 16.66 -42.69
N LEU A 180 -55.59 17.81 -42.15
CA LEU A 180 -57.00 18.14 -41.86
C LEU A 180 -57.50 19.40 -42.59
N GLU A 181 -56.70 19.99 -43.50
CA GLU A 181 -57.14 20.94 -44.53
C GLU A 181 -57.27 20.24 -45.90
#